data_AF-A0A1B9APY2-F1
#
_entry.id   AF-A0A1B9APY2-F1
#
_cell.length_a   1.000
_cell.length_b   1.000
_cell.length_c   1.000
_cell.angle_alpha   90.00
_cell.angle_beta   90.00
_cell.angle_gamma   90.00
#
_symmetry.space_group_name_H-M   'P 1'
#
loop_
_entity.id
_entity.type
_entity.pdbx_description
1 polymer ?
#
loop_
_entity_poly.entity_id
_entity_poly.type
_entity_poly.pdbx_seq_one_letter_code
_entity_poly.pdbx_strand_id
1 'polypeptide(L)'
;MAIVDVTVIPVGTGTPSVSEYVAEIHRVLKRYEGKIKYQLTPMSTLIEGDLKELLEIVRELHEVPFEKGLQRVCTNIRIDDRRDKESTMEKKLKAIETRLAD
;
A
#
# COMPACT_ATOMS: atom_id res chain seq x y z
N MET A 1 6.78 -13.19 5.36
CA MET A 1 6.23 -11.83 5.36
C MET A 1 5.58 -11.62 4.02
N ALA A 2 4.42 -10.97 4.01
CA ALA A 2 3.72 -10.63 2.79
C ALA A 2 4.12 -9.22 2.35
N ILE A 3 4.05 -8.97 1.05
CA ILE A 3 4.13 -7.64 0.46
C ILE A 3 2.79 -7.38 -0.19
N VAL A 4 2.16 -6.26 0.15
CA VAL A 4 0.91 -5.81 -0.45
C VAL A 4 1.16 -4.52 -1.21
N ASP A 5 0.77 -4.52 -2.48
CA ASP A 5 0.66 -3.33 -3.31
C ASP A 5 -0.81 -2.88 -3.29
N VAL A 6 -1.07 -1.69 -2.72
CA VAL A 6 -2.41 -1.15 -2.55
C VAL A 6 -2.56 0.19 -3.26
N THR A 7 -3.65 0.32 -4.02
CA THR A 7 -4.09 1.57 -4.64
C THR A 7 -5.53 1.84 -4.22
N VAL A 8 -5.76 2.93 -3.48
CA VAL A 8 -7.09 3.40 -3.09
C VAL A 8 -7.53 4.49 -4.06
N ILE A 9 -8.65 4.28 -4.74
CA ILE A 9 -9.17 5.14 -5.80
C ILE A 9 -10.49 5.75 -5.31
N PRO A 10 -10.49 7.00 -4.84
CA PRO A 10 -11.72 7.70 -4.50
C PRO A 10 -12.55 7.95 -5.76
N VAL A 11 -13.87 7.72 -5.70
CA VAL A 11 -14.78 7.90 -6.83
C VAL A 11 -15.83 8.96 -6.49
N GLY A 12 -16.06 9.90 -7.41
CA GLY A 12 -17.05 10.96 -7.23
C GLY A 12 -16.53 12.15 -6.41
N THR A 13 -15.23 12.43 -6.47
CA THR A 13 -14.56 13.57 -5.79
C THR A 13 -14.96 14.95 -6.33
N GLY A 14 -15.66 15.02 -7.47
CA GLY A 14 -15.98 16.27 -8.16
C GLY A 14 -14.80 16.92 -8.91
N THR A 15 -13.60 16.32 -8.84
CA THR A 15 -12.38 16.80 -9.48
C THR A 15 -11.48 15.63 -9.89
N PRO A 16 -10.73 15.71 -11.00
CA PRO A 16 -9.76 14.67 -11.36
C PRO A 16 -8.56 14.57 -10.40
N SER A 17 -8.32 15.59 -9.57
CA SER A 17 -7.22 15.56 -8.61
C SER A 17 -7.58 14.75 -7.36
N VAL A 18 -6.70 13.83 -6.97
CA VAL A 18 -6.89 12.93 -5.81
C VAL A 18 -5.78 13.03 -4.76
N SER A 19 -4.86 13.98 -4.91
CA SER A 19 -3.66 14.10 -4.07
C SER A 19 -3.95 14.30 -2.58
N GLU A 20 -5.04 15.00 -2.23
CA GLU A 20 -5.45 15.18 -0.83
C GLU A 20 -5.74 13.83 -0.16
N TYR A 21 -6.51 12.96 -0.81
CA TYR A 21 -6.85 11.64 -0.28
C TYR A 21 -5.61 10.76 -0.10
N VAL A 22 -4.69 10.79 -1.07
CA VAL A 22 -3.41 10.08 -0.98
C VAL A 22 -2.59 10.59 0.19
N ALA A 23 -2.56 11.90 0.44
CA ALA A 23 -1.85 12.48 1.57
C ALA A 23 -2.44 12.00 2.92
N GLU A 24 -3.77 11.93 3.05
CA GLU A 24 -4.43 11.43 4.27
C GLU A 24 -4.15 9.96 4.51
N ILE A 25 -4.22 9.13 3.47
CA ILE A 25 -3.86 7.70 3.53
C ILE A 25 -2.44 7.55 4.09
N HIS A 26 -1.51 8.38 3.64
CA HIS A 26 -0.13 8.36 4.16
C HIS A 26 -0.01 8.87 5.60
N ARG A 27 -0.89 9.77 6.07
CA ARG A 27 -0.94 10.15 7.49
C ARG A 27 -1.45 9.01 8.36
N VAL A 28 -2.39 8.20 7.88
CA VAL A 28 -2.84 6.98 8.56
C VAL A 28 -1.70 5.97 8.63
N LEU A 29 -0.98 5.74 7.52
CA LEU A 29 0.16 4.81 7.48
C LEU A 29 1.28 5.15 8.48
N LYS A 30 1.52 6.44 8.75
CA LYS A 30 2.51 6.87 9.76
C LYS A 30 2.22 6.32 11.16
N ARG A 31 0.97 5.98 11.49
CA ARG A 31 0.62 5.37 12.79
C ARG A 31 1.21 3.98 12.98
N TYR A 32 1.62 3.33 11.88
CA TYR A 32 2.24 1.99 11.87
C TYR A 32 3.75 2.03 11.62
N GLU A 33 4.36 3.21 11.67
CA GLU A 33 5.81 3.35 11.59
C GLU A 33 6.47 2.53 12.70
N GLY A 34 7.49 1.75 12.32
CA GLY A 34 8.16 0.80 13.21
C GLY A 34 7.46 -0.55 13.39
N LYS A 35 6.19 -0.70 12.96
CA LYS A 35 5.47 -1.99 12.93
C LYS A 35 5.54 -2.65 11.56
N ILE A 36 5.30 -1.88 10.50
CA ILE A 36 5.41 -2.35 9.11
C ILE A 36 6.41 -1.49 8.34
N LYS A 37 6.94 -2.04 7.25
CA LYS A 37 7.63 -1.25 6.24
C LYS A 37 6.62 -0.78 5.20
N TYR A 38 6.70 0.47 4.77
CA TYR A 38 5.87 0.99 3.70
C TYR A 38 6.67 1.91 2.78
N GLN A 39 6.26 1.97 1.51
CA GLN A 39 6.89 2.80 0.49
C GLN A 39 5.83 3.40 -0.43
N LEU A 40 5.77 4.72 -0.50
CA LEU A 40 4.99 5.42 -1.53
C LEU A 40 5.68 5.26 -2.89
N THR A 41 4.90 4.94 -3.92
CA THR A 41 5.33 4.97 -5.32
C THR A 41 4.42 5.93 -6.10
N PRO A 42 4.77 6.30 -7.34
CA PRO A 42 3.91 7.15 -8.16
C PRO A 42 2.51 6.59 -8.45
N MET A 43 2.33 5.26 -8.35
CA MET A 43 1.09 4.59 -8.77
C MET A 43 0.35 3.88 -7.64
N SER A 44 1.01 3.68 -6.50
CA SER A 44 0.48 2.89 -5.39
C SER A 44 1.33 3.03 -4.12
N THR A 45 0.88 2.40 -3.04
CA THR A 45 1.66 2.27 -1.82
C THR A 45 1.96 0.80 -1.55
N LEU A 46 3.23 0.49 -1.37
CA LEU A 46 3.67 -0.84 -0.97
C LEU A 46 3.73 -0.91 0.55
N ILE A 47 3.23 -2.00 1.13
CA ILE A 47 3.34 -2.31 2.57
C ILE A 47 3.87 -3.74 2.75
N GLU A 48 4.70 -3.96 3.76
CA GLU A 48 5.36 -5.23 4.04
C GLU A 48 5.31 -5.56 5.53
N GLY A 49 4.93 -6.80 5.85
CA GLY A 49 4.70 -7.23 7.24
C GLY A 49 3.99 -8.58 7.35
N ASP A 50 3.31 -8.80 8.49
CA ASP A 50 2.41 -9.94 8.68
C ASP A 50 1.12 -9.76 7.88
N LEU A 51 0.68 -10.80 7.15
CA LEU A 51 -0.46 -10.70 6.24
C LEU A 51 -1.73 -10.22 6.93
N LYS A 52 -2.01 -10.69 8.15
CA LYS A 52 -3.23 -10.31 8.88
C LYS A 52 -3.19 -8.82 9.22
N GLU A 53 -2.06 -8.34 9.73
CA GLU A 53 -1.87 -6.92 10.03
C GLU A 53 -1.97 -6.05 8.77
N LEU A 54 -1.38 -6.48 7.66
CA LEU A 54 -1.46 -5.74 6.40
C LEU A 54 -2.90 -5.62 5.88
N LEU A 55 -3.70 -6.69 5.98
CA LEU A 55 -5.10 -6.66 5.57
C LEU A 55 -5.95 -5.74 6.46
N GLU A 56 -5.68 -5.68 7.76
CA GLU A 56 -6.33 -4.70 8.65
C GLU A 56 -5.96 -3.27 8.30
N ILE A 57 -4.68 -3.02 7.99
CA ILE A 57 -4.21 -1.70 7.53
C ILE A 57 -4.92 -1.35 6.23
N VAL A 58 -4.98 -2.25 5.25
CA VAL A 58 -5.67 -2.01 3.97
C VAL A 58 -7.14 -1.66 4.17
N ARG A 59 -7.83 -2.31 5.11
CA ARG A 59 -9.19 -1.94 5.49
C ARG A 59 -9.24 -0.49 6.00
N GLU A 60 -8.36 -0.10 6.90
CA GLU A 60 -8.30 1.28 7.39
C GLU A 60 -8.00 2.29 6.26
N LEU A 61 -7.08 1.97 5.33
CA LEU A 61 -6.79 2.84 4.19
C LEU A 61 -7.99 3.00 3.24
N HIS A 62 -8.79 1.94 3.07
CA HIS A 62 -10.01 1.97 2.26
C HIS A 62 -11.07 2.91 2.85
N GLU A 63 -11.11 3.04 4.17
CA GLU A 63 -12.09 3.90 4.86
C GLU A 63 -11.77 5.40 4.78
N VAL A 64 -10.50 5.77 4.59
CA VAL A 64 -10.04 7.18 4.60
C VAL A 64 -10.88 8.11 3.71
N PRO A 65 -11.21 7.75 2.45
CA PRO A 65 -12.00 8.65 1.61
C PRO A 65 -13.47 8.79 2.07
N PHE A 66 -14.03 7.80 2.78
CA PHE A 66 -15.36 7.90 3.36
C PHE A 66 -15.40 8.88 4.54
N GLU A 67 -14.32 8.98 5.32
CA GLU A 67 -14.17 10.00 6.38
C GLU A 67 -14.21 11.44 5.81
N LYS A 68 -13.93 11.59 4.51
CA LYS A 68 -14.01 12.85 3.76
C LYS A 68 -15.37 13.05 3.06
N GLY A 69 -16.34 12.18 3.30
CA GLY A 69 -17.71 12.29 2.80
C GLY A 69 -17.96 11.64 1.44
N LEU A 70 -16.98 10.94 0.85
CA LEU A 70 -17.22 10.19 -0.38
C LEU A 70 -18.13 8.99 -0.15
N GLN A 71 -18.86 8.61 -1.20
CA GLN A 71 -19.84 7.52 -1.13
C GLN A 71 -19.37 6.25 -1.84
N ARG A 72 -18.24 6.32 -2.55
CA ARG A 72 -17.69 5.19 -3.30
C ARG A 72 -16.16 5.24 -3.35
N VAL A 73 -15.54 4.11 -3.03
CA VAL A 73 -14.10 3.89 -3.12
C VAL A 73 -13.87 2.57 -3.85
N CYS A 74 -12.94 2.56 -4.79
CA CYS A 74 -12.43 1.34 -5.41
C CYS A 74 -11.01 1.10 -4.93
N THR A 75 -10.70 -0.07 -4.38
CA THR A 75 -9.34 -0.40 -3.94
C THR A 75 -8.83 -1.60 -4.72
N ASN A 76 -7.65 -1.43 -5.34
CA ASN A 76 -6.92 -2.52 -5.95
C ASN A 76 -5.86 -3.02 -4.98
N ILE A 77 -5.77 -4.33 -4.82
CA ILE A 77 -4.83 -4.98 -3.90
C ILE A 77 -4.13 -6.11 -4.66
N ARG A 78 -2.81 -6.12 -4.64
CA ARG A 78 -2.01 -7.27 -5.07
C ARG A 78 -1.16 -7.75 -3.90
N ILE A 79 -1.29 -9.02 -3.55
CA ILE A 79 -0.58 -9.64 -2.43
C ILE A 79 0.43 -10.63 -3.00
N ASP A 80 1.69 -10.49 -2.61
CA ASP A 80 2.71 -11.51 -2.78
C ASP A 80 3.10 -12.04 -1.39
N ASP A 81 2.65 -13.26 -1.09
CA ASP A 81 2.92 -13.94 0.17
C ASP A 81 3.57 -15.30 -0.12
N ARG A 82 4.88 -15.37 0.12
CA ARG A 82 5.66 -16.59 -0.06
C ARG A 82 6.05 -17.20 1.28
N ARG A 83 5.90 -18.52 1.39
CA ARG A 83 6.10 -19.29 2.63
C ARG A 83 7.31 -20.22 2.58
N ASP A 84 7.91 -20.42 1.41
CA ASP A 84 9.12 -21.21 1.19
C ASP A 84 10.40 -20.46 1.61
N LYS A 85 10.38 -19.13 1.58
CA LYS A 85 11.49 -18.26 2.01
C LYS A 85 10.99 -16.90 2.43
N GLU A 86 11.78 -16.22 3.24
CA GLU A 86 11.54 -14.82 3.57
C GLU A 86 11.69 -13.95 2.31
N SER A 87 10.65 -13.17 1.99
CA SER A 87 10.63 -12.24 0.87
C SER A 87 10.38 -10.84 1.39
N THR A 88 11.26 -9.90 1.02
CA THR A 88 11.14 -8.47 1.33
C THR A 88 11.25 -7.66 0.04
N MET A 89 10.73 -6.44 0.04
CA MET A 89 10.79 -5.47 -1.06
C MET A 89 12.25 -5.23 -1.48
N GLU A 90 13.12 -4.97 -0.51
CA GLU A 90 14.57 -4.75 -0.72
C GLU A 90 15.24 -5.97 -1.37
N LYS A 91 14.98 -7.19 -0.86
CA LYS A 91 15.56 -8.42 -1.41
C LYS A 91 15.12 -8.65 -2.86
N LYS A 92 13.87 -8.31 -3.21
CA LYS A 92 13.36 -8.43 -4.58
C LYS A 92 14.04 -7.46 -5.53
N LEU A 93 14.20 -6.20 -5.14
CA LEU A 93 14.88 -5.20 -5.96
C LEU A 93 16.34 -5.59 -6.18
N LYS A 94 17.07 -5.95 -5.11
CA LYS A 94 18.47 -6.40 -5.20
C LYS A 94 18.66 -7.61 -6.11
N ALA A 95 17.71 -8.55 -6.08
CA ALA A 95 17.77 -9.72 -6.96
C ALA A 95 17.65 -9.34 -8.44
N ILE A 96 16.83 -8.35 -8.79
CA ILE A 96 16.73 -7.84 -10.16
C ILE A 96 17.98 -7.04 -10.53
N GLU A 97 18.46 -6.15 -9.67
CA GLU A 97 19.69 -5.36 -9.89
C GLU A 97 20.90 -6.26 -10.18
N THR A 98 21.05 -7.36 -9.43
CA THR A 98 22.11 -8.34 -9.67
C THR A 98 22.00 -8.94 -11.07
N ARG A 99 20.79 -9.31 -11.50
CA ARG A 99 20.54 -9.90 -12.83
C ARG A 99 20.69 -8.91 -13.98
N LEU A 100 20.55 -7.61 -13.72
CA LEU A 100 20.77 -6.55 -14.71
C LEU A 100 22.25 -6.19 -14.85
N ALA A 101 23.07 -6.51 -13.84
CA ALA A 101 24.52 -6.30 -13.86
C ALA A 101 25.30 -7.48 -14.48
N ASP A 102 24.62 -8.62 -14.67
CA ASP A 102 25.08 -9.80 -15.41
C ASP A 102 24.89 -9.61 -16.93
#